data_AF-A0A2N0QIP8-F1
#
_entry.id   AF-A0A2N0QIP8-F1
#
_cell.length_a   1.000
_cell.length_b   1.000
_cell.length_c   1.000
_cell.angle_alpha   90.00
_cell.angle_beta   90.00
_cell.angle_gamma   90.00
#
_symmetry.space_group_name_H-M   'P 1'
#
loop_
_entity.id
_entity.type
_entity.pdbx_description
1 polymer ?
#
loop_
_entity_poly.entity_id
_entity_poly.type
_entity_poly.pdbx_seq_one_letter_code
_entity_poly.pdbx_strand_id
1 'polypeptide(L)' 'MFGTDSQVHATHTKFITGIVIQQERKGVWACFRKVIVPRKMKNLHERISFETTLTEEVVSMFNKEENDRLFHI' A
#
# COMPACT_ATOMS: atom_id res chain seq x y z
N MET A 1 6.27 -5.01 -6.14
CA MET A 1 6.33 -3.71 -5.43
C MET A 1 5.04 -3.49 -4.64
N PHE A 2 5.17 -3.04 -3.39
CA PHE A 2 4.05 -2.65 -2.52
C PHE A 2 4.18 -1.17 -2.19
N GLY A 3 3.06 -0.48 -2.02
CA GLY A 3 3.10 0.90 -1.55
C GLY A 3 1.72 1.42 -1.19
N THR A 4 1.66 2.27 -0.18
CA THR A 4 0.45 2.99 0.19
C THR A 4 0.65 4.47 -0.06
N ASP A 5 -0.28 5.08 -0.78
CA ASP A 5 -0.36 6.53 -0.96
C ASP A 5 -1.59 7.07 -0.22
N SER A 6 -1.55 8.35 0.18
CA SER A 6 -2.67 8.97 0.90
C SER A 6 -3.06 10.34 0.34
N GLN A 7 -4.37 10.58 0.34
CA GLN A 7 -4.95 11.84 -0.11
C GLN A 7 -5.88 12.40 0.96
N VAL A 8 -5.56 13.61 1.43
CA VAL A 8 -6.36 14.32 2.40
C VAL A 8 -7.48 15.09 1.68
N HIS A 9 -8.72 14.79 2.03
CA HIS A 9 -9.91 15.49 1.58
C HIS A 9 -10.45 16.41 2.68
N ALA A 10 -11.48 17.21 2.35
CA ALA A 10 -12.07 18.15 3.31
C ALA A 10 -12.61 17.46 4.59
N THR A 11 -13.21 16.27 4.44
CA THR A 11 -13.91 15.55 5.51
C THR A 11 -13.29 14.22 5.91
N HIS A 12 -12.33 13.72 5.13
CA HIS A 12 -11.77 12.38 5.29
C HIS A 12 -10.37 12.30 4.70
N THR A 13 -9.59 11.32 5.12
CA THR A 13 -8.33 10.95 4.46
C THR A 13 -8.52 9.59 3.78
N LYS A 14 -8.14 9.51 2.50
CA LYS A 14 -8.14 8.27 1.74
C LYS A 14 -6.73 7.70 1.72
N PHE A 15 -6.62 6.39 1.82
CA PHE A 15 -5.39 5.64 1.62
C PHE A 15 -5.63 4.61 0.52
N ILE A 16 -4.68 4.49 -0.39
CA ILE A 16 -4.69 3.52 -1.48
C ILE A 16 -3.42 2.69 -1.37
N THR A 17 -3.57 1.41 -1.05
CA THR A 17 -2.45 0.47 -1.06
C THR A 17 -2.46 -0.28 -2.39
N GLY A 18 -1.39 -0.15 -3.16
CA GLY A 18 -1.18 -0.81 -4.44
C GLY A 18 -0.22 -1.99 -4.32
N ILE A 19 -0.52 -3.06 -5.05
CA ILE A 19 0.36 -4.21 -5.25
C ILE A 19 0.61 -4.33 -6.74
N VAL A 20 1.89 -4.36 -7.12
CA VAL A 20 2.33 -4.56 -8.49
C VAL A 20 3.20 -5.80 -8.54
N ILE A 21 2.73 -6.80 -9.26
CA ILE A 21 3.40 -8.07 -9.50
C ILE A 21 3.84 -8.11 -10.96
N GLN A 22 5.14 -8.03 -11.19
CA GLN A 22 5.72 -8.23 -12.50
C GLN A 22 5.95 -9.72 -12.73
N GLN A 23 5.46 -10.24 -13.84
CA GLN A 23 5.74 -11.61 -14.26
C GLN A 23 6.68 -11.57 -15.46
N GLU A 24 7.80 -12.29 -15.37
CA GLU A 24 8.70 -12.45 -16.50
C GLU A 24 7.92 -12.98 -17.71
N ARG A 25 7.90 -12.18 -18.80
CA ARG A 25 7.26 -12.49 -20.09
C ARG A 25 5.73 -12.54 -20.12
N LYS A 26 5.03 -12.39 -18.99
CA LYS A 26 3.56 -12.37 -18.93
C LYS A 26 2.96 -10.99 -18.63
N GLY A 27 3.81 -9.98 -18.46
CA GLY A 27 3.39 -8.60 -18.23
C GLY A 27 3.28 -8.27 -16.74
N VAL A 28 2.48 -7.25 -16.43
CA VAL A 28 2.34 -6.72 -15.07
C VAL A 28 0.89 -6.90 -14.61
N TRP A 29 0.71 -7.49 -13.44
CA TRP A 29 -0.56 -7.50 -12.74
C TRP A 29 -0.53 -6.47 -11.61
N ALA A 30 -1.55 -5.64 -11.54
CA ALA A 30 -1.68 -4.63 -10.49
C ALA A 30 -3.06 -4.70 -9.85
N CYS A 31 -3.10 -4.60 -8.53
CA CYS A 31 -4.34 -4.45 -7.77
C CYS A 31 -4.18 -3.35 -6.71
N PHE A 32 -5.30 -2.83 -6.22
CA PHE A 32 -5.29 -1.81 -5.18
C PHE A 32 -6.42 -2.03 -4.16
N ARG A 33 -6.15 -1.64 -2.91
CA ARG A 33 -7.09 -1.60 -1.79
C ARG A 33 -7.30 -0.16 -1.35
N LYS A 34 -8.53 0.21 -1.03
CA LYS A 34 -8.89 1.55 -0.55
C LYS A 34 -9.33 1.50 0.91
N VAL A 35 -8.76 2.38 1.73
CA VAL A 35 -9.16 2.61 3.12
C VAL A 35 -9.54 4.08 3.28
N ILE A 36 -10.70 4.35 3.89
CA ILE A 36 -11.16 5.73 4.13
C ILE A 36 -11.22 5.93 5.64
N VAL A 37 -10.46 6.91 6.13
CA VAL A 37 -10.53 7.34 7.52
C VAL A 37 -11.42 8.59 7.57
N PRO A 38 -12.55 8.58 8.32
CA PRO A 38 -13.54 9.66 8.33
C PRO A 38 -13.10 10.86 9.18
N ARG A 39 -11.83 11.27 9.05
CA ARG A 39 -11.26 12.47 9.67
C ARG A 39 -10.15 13.02 8.80
N LYS A 40 -9.90 14.33 8.91
CA LYS A 40 -8.81 15.00 8.22
C LYS A 40 -7.51 14.84 9.01
N MET A 41 -6.56 14.07 8.46
CA MET A 41 -5.21 14.00 9.02
C MET A 41 -4.43 15.26 8.64
N LYS A 42 -4.11 16.09 9.64
CA LYS A 42 -3.32 17.33 9.47
C LYS A 42 -1.84 17.12 9.77
N ASN A 43 -1.52 16.14 10.61
CA ASN A 43 -0.15 15.86 10.99
C ASN A 43 0.49 14.92 9.95
N LEU A 44 1.65 15.33 9.42
CA LEU A 44 2.39 14.53 8.46
C LEU A 44 2.89 13.21 9.07
N HIS A 45 3.37 13.25 10.31
CA HIS A 45 3.87 12.06 11.00
C HIS A 45 2.78 11.01 11.13
N GLU A 46 1.59 11.42 11.58
CA GLU A 46 0.42 10.53 11.67
C GLU A 46 0.12 9.87 10.33
N ARG A 47 0.18 10.63 9.24
CA ARG A 47 -0.15 10.14 7.91
C ARG A 47 0.88 9.14 7.38
N ILE A 48 2.17 9.47 7.53
CA ILE A 48 3.28 8.58 7.14
C ILE A 48 3.25 7.30 7.98
N SER A 49 3.06 7.41 9.29
CA SER A 49 2.92 6.23 10.15
C SER A 49 1.78 5.33 9.67
N PHE A 50 0.64 5.91 9.31
CA PHE A 50 -0.50 5.14 8.82
C PHE A 50 -0.26 4.51 7.44
N GLU A 51 0.41 5.22 6.52
CA GLU A 51 0.85 4.66 5.23
C GLU A 51 1.78 3.45 5.42
N THR A 52 2.76 3.57 6.32
CA THR A 52 3.68 2.49 6.65
C THR A 52 2.93 1.30 7.24
N THR A 53 2.06 1.52 8.23
CA THR A 53 1.25 0.45 8.85
C THR A 53 0.39 -0.30 7.83
N LEU A 54 -0.28 0.41 6.92
CA LEU A 54 -1.10 -0.23 5.88
C LEU A 54 -0.25 -1.04 4.89
N THR A 55 0.95 -0.54 4.58
CA THR A 55 1.90 -1.26 3.72
C THR A 55 2.41 -2.52 4.39
N GLU A 56 2.81 -2.44 5.67
CA GLU A 56 3.25 -3.58 6.47
C GLU A 56 2.16 -4.63 6.66
N GLU A 57 0.91 -4.20 6.91
CA GLU A 57 -0.25 -5.10 6.99
C GLU A 57 -0.39 -5.92 5.71
N VAL A 58 -0.33 -5.28 4.54
CA VAL A 58 -0.41 -5.99 3.25
C VAL A 58 0.79 -6.90 3.05
N VAL A 59 2.02 -6.44 3.32
CA VAL A 59 3.24 -7.25 3.19
C VAL A 59 3.20 -8.48 4.09
N SER A 60 2.64 -8.36 5.30
CA SER A 60 2.48 -9.47 6.26
C SER A 60 1.54 -10.58 5.79
N MET A 61 0.64 -10.28 4.85
CA MET A 61 -0.26 -11.27 4.25
C MET A 61 0.46 -12.16 3.23
N PHE A 62 1.61 -11.74 2.72
CA PHE A 62 2.44 -12.53 1.80
C PHE A 62 3.44 -13.36 2.59
N ASN A 63 3.64 -14.62 2.21
CA ASN A 63 4.64 -15.47 2.84
C ASN A 63 6.05 -14.92 2.56
N LYS A 64 7.01 -15.18 3.46
CA LYS A 64 8.43 -14.78 3.26
C LYS A 64 8.96 -15.22 1.90
N GLU A 65 8.65 -16.45 1.50
CA GLU A 65 9.06 -17.03 0.23
C GLU A 65 8.46 -16.32 -1.01
N GLU A 66 7.26 -15.73 -0.86
CA GLU A 66 6.60 -14.98 -1.93
C GLU A 66 7.13 -13.53 -2.00
N ASN A 67 7.42 -12.94 -0.84
CA ASN A 67 8.05 -11.62 -0.74
C ASN A 67 9.45 -11.63 -1.36
N ASP A 68 10.29 -12.63 -1.06
CA ASP A 68 11.64 -12.70 -1.62
C ASP A 68 11.61 -12.80 -3.16
N ARG A 69 10.64 -13.53 -3.72
CA ARG A 69 10.43 -13.60 -5.18
C ARG A 69 9.94 -12.28 -5.78
N LEU A 70 9.27 -11.42 -5.01
CA LEU A 70 8.82 -10.10 -5.47
C LEU A 70 9.94 -9.05 -5.49
N PHE A 71 11.00 -9.25 -4.71
CA PHE A 71 12.17 -8.36 -4.66
C PHE A 71 13.34 -8.83 -5.54
N HIS A 72 13.37 -10.11 -5.94
CA HIS A 72 14.44 -10.71 -6.76
C HIS A 72 14.15 -10.78 -8.27
N ILE A 73 13.15 -10.05 -8.78
CA ILE A 73 12.89 -9.85 -10.23
C ILE A 73 13.38 -8.46 -10.62
#